data_AF-A0A1H1LQE7-F1
#
_entry.id   AF-A0A1H1LQE7-F1
#
_cell.length_a   1.000
_cell.length_b   1.000
_cell.length_c   1.000
_cell.angle_alpha   90.00
_cell.angle_beta   90.00
_cell.angle_gamma   90.00
#
_symmetry.space_group_name_H-M   'P 1'
#
loop_
_entity.id
_entity.type
_entity.pdbx_description
1 polymer ?
#
loop_
_entity_poly.entity_id
_entity_poly.type
_entity_poly.pdbx_seq_one_letter_code
_entity_poly.pdbx_strand_id
1 'polypeptide(L)'
;MTSVRASASRSAPTSRLRRASEVVLVVGTVVAVAAAFGPAWATRVGVAVAVAAAVVACVCAWRELFNAERRHARTLLQTSQRHGAQLREERRRNAEVVDTLTDRVRETVAVVDGQRVTIAGLRHEVFALEGDRTSLRTAVADRDRTITSLRTAVQKQEVQITGLEARVAELVHELDEDGAQVHRLPALAQDELDALTEREDSLVLDLRTLETIRGVLPNYEADRRLA
;
A
#
# COMPACT_ATOMS: atom_id res chain seq x y z
N MET A 1 24.13 42.10 24.57
CA MET A 1 23.51 43.40 24.89
C MET A 1 22.80 43.29 26.23
N THR A 2 23.01 44.29 27.09
CA THR A 2 22.24 44.68 28.30
C THR A 2 22.10 43.64 29.43
N SER A 3 23.00 43.62 30.43
CA SER A 3 22.96 44.46 31.67
C SER A 3 21.73 44.22 32.55
N VAL A 4 21.93 43.64 33.75
CA VAL A 4 21.55 44.26 35.03
C VAL A 4 22.50 43.75 36.13
N ARG A 5 23.29 44.68 36.70
CA ARG A 5 23.94 44.52 38.01
C ARG A 5 22.85 44.48 39.08
N ALA A 6 22.79 43.40 39.84
CA ALA A 6 22.15 43.44 41.16
C ALA A 6 23.26 43.56 42.21
N SER A 7 23.72 44.80 42.44
CA SER A 7 24.43 45.12 43.70
C SER A 7 23.41 45.02 44.83
N ALA A 8 23.24 43.81 45.36
CA ALA A 8 22.55 43.62 46.63
C ALA A 8 23.45 44.14 47.75
N SER A 9 23.37 45.44 48.03
CA SER A 9 23.85 45.97 49.30
C SER A 9 23.00 45.36 50.41
N ARG A 10 23.46 44.24 50.98
CA ARG A 10 22.96 43.76 52.26
C ARG A 10 23.42 44.75 53.31
N SER A 11 22.67 45.84 53.47
CA SER A 11 22.67 46.56 54.74
C SER A 11 22.10 45.58 55.77
N ALA A 12 23.00 44.89 56.47
CA ALA A 12 22.62 44.12 57.63
C ALA A 12 21.91 45.07 58.60
N PRO A 13 20.74 44.70 59.15
CA PRO A 13 20.01 45.57 60.04
C PRO A 13 20.87 45.87 61.28
N THR A 14 21.39 47.09 61.36
CA THR A 14 22.17 47.64 62.48
C THR A 14 21.24 47.94 63.66
N SER A 15 20.52 46.94 64.17
CA SER A 15 19.23 47.26 64.81
C SER A 15 19.21 47.27 66.34
N ARG A 16 20.00 46.46 67.08
CA ARG A 16 19.88 46.43 68.55
C ARG A 16 21.19 46.20 69.30
N LEU A 17 22.07 45.37 68.74
CA LEU A 17 23.35 44.99 69.35
C LEU A 17 24.30 46.19 69.48
N ARG A 18 24.37 47.03 68.44
CA ARG A 18 25.21 48.24 68.43
C ARG A 18 24.75 49.28 69.45
N ARG A 19 23.42 49.42 69.63
CA ARG A 19 22.83 50.31 70.64
C ARG A 19 23.07 49.80 72.06
N ALA A 20 22.99 48.49 72.28
CA ALA A 20 23.29 47.90 73.59
C ALA A 20 24.78 48.07 73.95
N SER A 21 25.69 47.82 73.01
CA SER A 21 27.12 48.05 73.22
C SER A 21 27.45 49.53 73.46
N GLU A 22 26.79 50.43 72.73
CA GLU A 22 26.96 51.88 72.86
C GLU A 22 26.44 52.40 74.21
N VAL A 23 25.28 51.92 74.67
CA VAL A 23 24.73 52.28 75.98
C VAL A 23 25.63 51.79 77.12
N VAL A 24 26.15 50.57 77.03
CA VAL A 24 27.06 50.03 78.07
C VAL A 24 28.38 50.81 78.11
N LEU A 25 28.94 51.17 76.94
CA LEU A 25 30.18 51.95 76.86
C LEU A 25 30.00 53.36 77.42
N VAL A 26 28.90 54.04 77.09
CA VAL A 26 28.57 55.38 77.58
C VAL A 26 28.33 55.37 79.09
N VAL A 27 27.61 54.38 79.62
CA VAL A 27 27.39 54.26 81.06
C VAL A 27 28.69 53.96 81.80
N GLY A 28 29.56 53.10 81.24
CA GLY A 28 30.86 52.79 81.81
C GLY A 28 31.82 53.99 81.86
N THR A 29 31.86 54.82 80.80
CA THR A 29 32.71 56.01 80.76
C THR A 29 32.22 57.11 81.70
N VAL A 30 30.90 57.35 81.78
CA VAL A 30 30.32 58.36 82.67
C VAL A 30 30.60 58.02 84.14
N VAL A 31 30.48 56.74 84.53
CA VAL A 31 30.77 56.29 85.90
C VAL A 31 32.26 56.39 86.24
N ALA A 32 33.15 56.09 85.28
CA ALA A 32 34.59 56.21 85.48
C ALA A 32 35.04 57.67 85.70
N VAL A 33 34.46 58.61 84.94
CA VAL A 33 34.73 60.05 85.10
C VAL A 33 34.23 60.56 86.45
N ALA A 34 33.05 60.11 86.90
CA ALA A 34 32.51 60.50 88.22
C ALA A 34 33.36 59.99 89.40
N ALA A 35 34.01 58.83 89.26
CA ALA A 35 34.86 58.25 90.30
C ALA A 35 36.23 58.95 90.44
N ALA A 36 36.67 59.71 89.43
CA ALA A 36 37.94 60.42 89.45
C ALA A 36 37.95 61.68 90.36
N PHE A 37 36.78 62.16 90.77
CA PHE A 37 36.61 63.40 91.53
C PHE A 37 36.20 63.22 93.00
N GLY A 38 36.25 61.99 93.57
CA GLY A 38 35.80 61.71 94.94
C GLY A 38 36.90 61.30 95.93
N PRO A 39 36.65 61.34 97.26
CA PRO A 39 37.59 60.89 98.29
C PRO A 39 37.90 59.39 98.16
N ALA A 40 38.92 58.86 98.84
CA ALA A 40 39.44 57.48 98.66
C ALA A 40 38.41 56.32 98.75
N TRP A 41 37.19 56.56 99.26
CA TRP A 41 36.07 55.61 99.24
C TRP A 41 35.33 55.57 97.88
N ALA A 42 35.31 56.67 97.12
CA ALA A 42 34.64 56.79 95.83
C ALA A 42 35.34 56.00 94.72
N THR A 43 36.67 55.88 94.76
CA THR A 43 37.43 55.05 93.80
C THR A 43 37.09 53.56 93.93
N ARG A 44 36.89 53.07 95.16
CA ARG A 44 36.48 51.68 95.44
C ARG A 44 35.08 51.40 94.91
N VAL A 45 34.15 52.35 95.05
CA VAL A 45 32.79 52.24 94.52
C VAL A 45 32.80 52.26 92.98
N GLY A 46 33.60 53.14 92.36
CA GLY A 46 33.76 53.19 90.90
C GLY A 46 34.29 51.89 90.31
N VAL A 47 35.32 51.29 90.93
CA VAL A 47 35.86 49.98 90.51
C VAL A 47 34.79 48.89 90.65
N ALA A 48 34.03 48.86 91.74
CA ALA A 48 32.96 47.87 91.93
C ALA A 48 31.87 47.98 90.85
N VAL A 49 31.45 49.18 90.46
CA VAL A 49 30.46 49.39 89.40
C VAL A 49 31.02 49.01 88.02
N ALA A 50 32.29 49.30 87.74
CA ALA A 50 32.94 48.90 86.49
C ALA A 50 33.03 47.38 86.36
N VAL A 51 33.41 46.69 87.43
CA VAL A 51 33.44 45.21 87.47
C VAL A 51 32.02 44.65 87.29
N ALA A 52 31.02 45.21 87.96
CA ALA A 52 29.63 44.80 87.80
C ALA A 52 29.14 45.00 86.34
N ALA A 53 29.46 46.13 85.71
CA ALA A 53 29.11 46.41 84.32
C ALA A 53 29.79 45.43 83.35
N ALA A 54 31.07 45.09 83.58
CA ALA A 54 31.79 44.11 82.78
C ALA A 54 31.18 42.69 82.88
N VAL A 55 30.79 42.28 84.10
CA VAL A 55 30.11 41.00 84.32
C VAL A 55 28.75 40.98 83.60
N VAL A 56 27.96 42.05 83.71
CA VAL A 56 26.67 42.16 83.00
C VAL A 56 26.87 42.11 81.48
N ALA A 57 27.88 42.80 80.94
CA ALA A 57 28.20 42.75 79.51
C ALA A 57 28.58 41.32 79.05
N CYS A 58 29.37 40.60 79.85
CA CYS A 58 29.74 39.22 79.58
C CYS A 58 28.52 38.27 79.57
N VAL A 59 27.64 38.41 80.57
CA VAL A 59 26.39 37.64 80.65
C VAL A 59 25.45 37.95 79.47
N CYS A 60 25.35 39.23 79.08
CA CYS A 60 24.58 39.64 77.91
C CYS A 60 25.15 39.04 76.62
N ALA A 61 26.47 39.06 76.42
CA ALA A 61 27.12 38.49 75.25
C ALA A 61 26.89 36.97 75.15
N TRP A 62 27.01 36.23 76.26
CA TRP A 62 26.69 34.80 76.26
C TRP A 62 25.22 34.53 75.97
N ARG A 63 24.31 35.31 76.54
CA ARG A 63 22.88 35.14 76.28
C ARG A 63 22.53 35.41 74.82
N GLU A 64 23.21 36.35 74.18
CA GLU A 64 23.05 36.62 72.76
C GLU A 64 23.61 35.52 71.88
N LEU A 65 24.78 34.95 72.23
CA LEU A 65 25.36 33.81 71.54
C LEU A 65 24.41 32.59 71.59
N PHE A 66 23.91 32.25 72.77
CA PHE A 66 22.94 31.16 72.92
C PHE A 66 21.63 31.43 72.17
N ASN A 67 21.17 32.68 72.13
CA ASN A 67 20.00 33.05 71.34
C ASN A 67 20.26 32.99 69.82
N ALA A 68 21.48 33.29 69.36
CA ALA A 68 21.88 33.23 67.97
C ALA A 68 21.97 31.78 67.48
N GLU A 69 22.55 30.88 68.27
CA GLU A 69 22.61 29.44 67.98
C GLU A 69 21.20 28.84 67.85
N ARG A 70 20.30 29.17 68.78
CA ARG A 70 18.90 28.71 68.72
C ARG A 70 18.17 29.20 67.46
N ARG A 71 18.44 30.42 67.00
CA ARG A 71 17.88 30.94 65.74
C ARG A 71 18.48 30.22 64.54
N HIS A 72 19.79 30.00 64.54
CA HIS A 72 20.48 29.31 63.45
C HIS A 72 20.00 27.86 63.31
N ALA A 73 19.86 27.13 64.41
CA ALA A 73 19.30 25.78 64.44
C ALA A 73 17.88 25.73 63.84
N ARG A 74 17.02 26.69 64.18
CA ARG A 74 15.67 26.79 63.61
C ARG A 74 15.68 27.07 62.11
N THR A 75 16.54 27.98 61.65
CA THR A 75 16.66 28.29 60.22
C THR A 75 17.13 27.08 59.43
N LEU A 76 18.11 26.32 59.94
CA LEU A 76 18.58 25.09 59.30
C LEU A 76 17.46 24.05 59.20
N LEU A 77 16.70 23.84 60.28
CA LEU A 77 15.55 22.93 60.28
C LEU A 77 14.48 23.35 59.28
N GLN A 78 14.10 24.64 59.25
CA GLN A 78 13.14 25.16 58.29
C GLN A 78 13.62 25.01 56.85
N THR A 79 14.91 25.26 56.62
CA THR A 79 15.52 25.13 55.30
C THR A 79 15.50 23.68 54.85
N SER A 80 15.95 22.76 55.71
CA SER A 80 15.91 21.31 55.45
C SER A 80 14.48 20.81 55.19
N GLN A 81 13.49 21.26 55.97
CA GLN A 81 12.08 20.91 55.75
C GLN A 81 11.55 21.40 54.40
N ARG A 82 11.88 22.64 54.01
CA ARG A 82 11.50 23.20 52.70
C ARG A 82 12.14 22.44 51.55
N HIS A 83 13.44 22.14 51.64
CA HIS A 83 14.15 21.35 50.63
C HIS A 83 13.56 19.94 50.53
N GLY A 84 13.25 19.32 51.67
CA GLY A 84 12.60 18.01 51.71
C GLY A 84 11.20 18.02 51.07
N ALA A 85 10.40 19.06 51.32
CA ALA A 85 9.09 19.22 50.70
C ALA A 85 9.20 19.42 49.18
N GLN A 86 10.13 20.26 48.73
CA GLN A 86 10.40 20.48 47.31
C GLN A 86 10.82 19.18 46.60
N LEU A 87 11.75 18.42 47.18
CA LEU A 87 12.20 17.15 46.59
C LEU A 87 11.06 16.12 46.50
N ARG A 88 10.17 16.06 47.49
CA ARG A 88 8.99 15.17 47.42
C ARG A 88 8.04 15.59 46.32
N GLU A 89 7.82 16.90 46.16
CA GLU A 89 6.97 17.43 45.11
C GLU A 89 7.55 17.17 43.72
N GLU A 90 8.85 17.38 43.54
CA GLU A 90 9.56 17.05 42.29
C GLU A 90 9.49 15.55 42.00
N ARG A 91 9.70 14.69 43.01
CA ARG A 91 9.57 13.22 42.83
C ARG A 91 8.14 12.81 42.48
N ARG A 92 7.12 13.46 43.06
CA ARG A 92 5.71 13.22 42.72
C ARG A 92 5.42 13.60 41.27
N ARG A 93 5.83 14.81 40.85
CA ARG A 93 5.69 15.26 39.45
C ARG A 93 6.44 14.37 38.48
N ASN A 94 7.65 13.95 38.84
CA ASN A 94 8.44 13.04 38.01
C ASN A 94 7.77 11.66 37.88
N ALA A 95 7.20 11.12 38.97
CA ALA A 95 6.42 9.88 38.93
C ALA A 95 5.19 10.02 38.01
N GLU A 96 4.45 11.12 38.09
CA GLU A 96 3.29 11.38 37.21
C GLU A 96 3.68 11.46 35.72
N VAL A 97 4.81 12.10 35.41
CA VAL A 97 5.35 12.15 34.05
C VAL A 97 5.75 10.76 33.57
N VAL A 98 6.43 9.97 34.41
CA VAL A 98 6.83 8.60 34.09
C VAL A 98 5.59 7.72 33.87
N ASP A 99 4.56 7.83 34.70
CA ASP A 99 3.30 7.08 34.53
C ASP A 99 2.64 7.44 33.20
N THR A 100 2.51 8.74 32.89
CA THR A 100 1.94 9.22 31.62
C THR A 100 2.73 8.72 30.40
N LEU A 101 4.06 8.75 30.46
CA LEU A 101 4.90 8.22 29.39
C LEU A 101 4.77 6.71 29.27
N THR A 102 4.69 5.99 30.39
CA THR A 102 4.51 4.54 30.40
C THR A 102 3.18 4.15 29.76
N ASP A 103 2.11 4.89 30.04
CA ASP A 103 0.80 4.66 29.44
C ASP A 103 0.81 4.92 27.93
N ARG A 104 1.44 6.02 27.48
CA ARG A 104 1.62 6.28 26.04
C ARG A 104 2.46 5.21 25.36
N VAL A 105 3.50 4.69 26.02
CA VAL A 105 4.30 3.59 25.48
C VAL A 105 3.46 2.32 25.34
N ARG A 106 2.63 1.99 26.34
CA ARG A 106 1.72 0.83 26.25
C ARG A 106 0.71 0.98 25.12
N GLU A 107 0.10 2.16 24.99
CA GLU A 107 -0.86 2.47 23.93
C GLU A 107 -0.22 2.35 22.55
N THR A 108 0.96 2.95 22.34
CA THR A 108 1.67 2.89 21.06
C THR A 108 2.11 1.47 20.72
N VAL A 109 2.54 0.67 21.69
CA VAL A 109 2.84 -0.76 21.49
C VAL A 109 1.58 -1.53 21.07
N ALA A 110 0.44 -1.31 21.73
CA ALA A 110 -0.81 -1.98 21.36
C ALA A 110 -1.26 -1.63 19.93
N VAL A 111 -1.10 -0.37 19.52
CA VAL A 111 -1.37 0.07 18.14
C VAL A 111 -0.43 -0.62 17.15
N VAL A 112 0.87 -0.68 17.44
CA VAL A 112 1.85 -1.36 16.58
C VAL A 112 1.54 -2.84 16.44
N ASP A 113 1.17 -3.53 17.52
CA ASP A 113 0.80 -4.94 17.48
C ASP A 113 -0.48 -5.16 16.67
N GLY A 114 -1.50 -4.31 16.82
CA GLY A 114 -2.70 -4.34 15.99
C GLY A 114 -2.41 -4.14 14.50
N GLN A 115 -1.52 -3.20 14.16
CA GLN A 115 -1.07 -2.99 12.78
C GLN A 115 -0.30 -4.19 12.23
N ARG A 116 0.56 -4.83 13.03
CA ARG A 116 1.29 -6.04 12.62
C ARG A 116 0.35 -7.19 12.27
N VAL A 117 -0.68 -7.42 13.08
CA VAL A 117 -1.71 -8.43 12.79
C VAL A 117 -2.45 -8.10 11.50
N THR A 118 -2.83 -6.83 11.30
CA THR A 118 -3.50 -6.36 10.08
C THR A 118 -2.62 -6.57 8.84
N ILE A 119 -1.33 -6.21 8.91
CA ILE A 119 -0.38 -6.42 7.82
C ILE A 119 -0.21 -7.91 7.51
N ALA A 120 -0.16 -8.77 8.53
CA ALA A 120 -0.09 -10.22 8.33
C ALA A 120 -1.34 -10.75 7.62
N GLY A 121 -2.54 -10.29 8.02
CA GLY A 121 -3.79 -10.63 7.35
C GLY A 121 -3.83 -10.19 5.89
N LEU A 122 -3.48 -8.93 5.61
CA LEU A 122 -3.44 -8.40 4.25
C LEU A 122 -2.42 -9.13 3.37
N ARG A 123 -1.25 -9.49 3.91
CA ARG A 123 -0.26 -10.28 3.17
C ARG A 123 -0.81 -11.65 2.80
N HIS A 124 -1.51 -12.31 3.73
CA HIS A 124 -2.14 -13.60 3.45
C HIS A 124 -3.19 -13.49 2.33
N GLU A 125 -4.03 -12.46 2.38
CA GLU A 125 -5.03 -12.20 1.34
C GLU A 125 -4.38 -11.92 -0.04
N VAL A 126 -3.29 -11.14 -0.08
CA VAL A 126 -2.52 -10.92 -1.31
C VAL A 126 -1.99 -12.23 -1.89
N PHE A 127 -1.40 -13.10 -1.06
CA PHE A 127 -0.91 -14.39 -1.54
C PHE A 127 -2.04 -15.30 -2.04
N ALA A 128 -3.21 -15.28 -1.40
CA ALA A 128 -4.37 -16.02 -1.86
C ALA A 128 -4.84 -15.51 -3.24
N LEU A 129 -4.99 -14.20 -3.40
CA LEU A 129 -5.39 -13.57 -4.65
C LEU A 129 -4.37 -13.79 -5.78
N GLU A 130 -3.07 -13.78 -5.46
CA GLU A 130 -2.03 -14.14 -6.41
C GLU A 130 -2.16 -15.61 -6.86
N GLY A 131 -2.40 -16.53 -5.93
CA GLY A 131 -2.70 -17.92 -6.22
C GLY A 131 -3.90 -18.07 -7.16
N ASP A 132 -5.02 -17.45 -6.83
CA ASP A 132 -6.24 -17.46 -7.67
C ASP A 132 -5.99 -16.88 -9.05
N ARG A 133 -5.25 -15.77 -9.15
CA ARG A 133 -4.87 -15.16 -10.42
C ARG A 133 -4.03 -16.10 -11.29
N THR A 134 -3.10 -16.84 -10.69
CA THR A 134 -2.31 -17.82 -11.45
C THR A 134 -3.16 -18.99 -11.92
N SER A 135 -4.04 -19.51 -11.08
CA SER A 135 -4.99 -20.57 -11.41
C SER A 135 -5.91 -20.16 -12.57
N LEU A 136 -6.52 -18.98 -12.49
CA LEU A 136 -7.39 -18.44 -13.53
C LEU A 136 -6.64 -18.22 -14.85
N ARG A 137 -5.40 -17.72 -14.81
CA ARG A 137 -4.58 -17.56 -16.02
C ARG A 137 -4.31 -18.89 -16.70
N THR A 138 -3.99 -19.93 -15.94
CA THR A 138 -3.80 -21.29 -16.48
C THR A 138 -5.09 -21.81 -17.11
N ALA A 139 -6.23 -21.68 -16.42
CA ALA A 139 -7.52 -22.09 -16.94
C ALA A 139 -7.91 -21.36 -18.24
N VAL A 140 -7.63 -20.06 -18.33
CA VAL A 140 -7.86 -19.28 -19.57
C VAL A 140 -6.96 -19.80 -20.70
N ALA A 141 -5.67 -19.99 -20.45
CA ALA A 141 -4.75 -20.51 -21.45
C ALA A 141 -5.16 -21.91 -21.95
N ASP A 142 -5.64 -22.78 -21.07
CA ASP A 142 -6.14 -24.10 -21.45
C ASP A 142 -7.39 -24.00 -22.33
N ARG A 143 -8.34 -23.13 -21.98
CA ARG A 143 -9.52 -22.87 -22.80
C ARG A 143 -9.17 -22.28 -24.17
N ASP A 144 -8.18 -21.37 -24.24
CA ASP A 144 -7.71 -20.81 -25.51
C ASP A 144 -7.13 -21.88 -26.43
N ARG A 145 -6.38 -22.85 -25.88
CA ARG A 145 -5.89 -24.01 -26.65
C ARG A 145 -7.06 -24.87 -27.14
N THR A 146 -8.04 -25.16 -26.29
CA THR A 146 -9.24 -25.92 -26.69
C THR A 146 -10.01 -25.19 -27.80
N ILE A 147 -10.24 -23.89 -27.67
CA ILE A 147 -10.91 -23.07 -28.69
C ILE A 147 -10.15 -23.12 -30.01
N THR A 148 -8.82 -22.98 -29.97
CA THR A 148 -7.98 -23.06 -31.18
C THR A 148 -8.08 -24.42 -31.85
N SER A 149 -8.02 -25.51 -31.07
CA SER A 149 -8.19 -26.88 -31.58
C SER A 149 -9.57 -27.08 -32.22
N LEU A 150 -10.64 -26.63 -31.56
CA LEU A 150 -12.00 -26.71 -32.08
C LEU A 150 -12.17 -25.91 -33.37
N ARG A 151 -11.62 -24.69 -33.44
CA ARG A 151 -11.65 -23.87 -34.66
C ARG A 151 -10.98 -24.59 -35.83
N THR A 152 -9.80 -25.18 -35.62
CA THR A 152 -9.12 -25.96 -36.67
C THR A 152 -9.94 -27.18 -37.09
N ALA A 153 -10.58 -27.87 -36.15
CA ALA A 153 -11.44 -29.01 -36.45
C ALA A 153 -12.67 -28.61 -37.28
N VAL A 154 -13.33 -27.50 -36.92
CA VAL A 154 -14.46 -26.93 -37.67
C VAL A 154 -14.02 -26.55 -39.08
N GLN A 155 -12.90 -25.84 -39.23
CA GLN A 155 -12.40 -25.45 -40.56
C GLN A 155 -12.07 -26.67 -41.43
N LYS A 156 -11.52 -27.74 -40.84
CA LYS A 156 -11.31 -29.00 -41.56
C LYS A 156 -12.63 -29.63 -42.00
N GLN A 157 -13.65 -29.62 -41.15
CA GLN A 157 -14.99 -30.13 -41.49
C GLN A 157 -15.66 -29.29 -42.58
N GLU A 158 -15.55 -27.96 -42.53
CA GLU A 158 -16.06 -27.06 -43.58
C GLU A 158 -15.42 -27.37 -44.94
N VAL A 159 -14.10 -27.57 -45.00
CA VAL A 159 -13.41 -28.00 -46.23
C VAL A 159 -13.90 -29.37 -46.71
N GLN A 160 -14.14 -30.31 -45.79
CA GLN A 160 -14.70 -31.62 -46.16
C GLN A 160 -16.12 -31.50 -46.73
N ILE A 161 -16.98 -30.69 -46.13
CA ILE A 161 -18.35 -30.45 -46.60
C ILE A 161 -18.34 -29.83 -48.00
N THR A 162 -17.59 -28.75 -48.20
CA THR A 162 -17.49 -28.10 -49.52
C THR A 162 -16.94 -29.05 -50.60
N GLY A 163 -15.98 -29.91 -50.25
CA GLY A 163 -15.48 -30.95 -51.17
C GLY A 163 -16.52 -32.03 -51.48
N LEU A 164 -17.34 -32.44 -50.50
CA LEU A 164 -18.44 -33.37 -50.73
C LEU A 164 -19.55 -32.74 -51.57
N GLU A 165 -19.90 -31.48 -51.33
CA GLU A 165 -20.87 -30.71 -52.12
C GLU A 165 -20.43 -30.61 -53.58
N ALA A 166 -19.15 -30.32 -53.84
CA ALA A 166 -18.60 -30.28 -55.20
C ALA A 166 -18.70 -31.65 -55.90
N ARG A 167 -18.37 -32.76 -55.21
CA ARG A 167 -18.52 -34.11 -55.76
C ARG A 167 -19.97 -34.48 -56.05
N VAL A 168 -20.91 -34.07 -55.19
CA VAL A 168 -22.34 -34.26 -55.44
C VAL A 168 -22.78 -33.46 -56.67
N ALA A 169 -22.32 -32.21 -56.82
CA ALA A 169 -22.64 -31.41 -58.00
C ALA A 169 -22.09 -32.02 -59.31
N GLU A 170 -20.86 -32.56 -59.28
CA GLU A 170 -20.26 -33.29 -60.40
C GLU A 170 -21.08 -34.53 -60.77
N LEU A 171 -21.44 -35.36 -59.79
CA LEU A 171 -22.28 -36.55 -60.01
C LEU A 171 -23.68 -36.19 -60.54
N VAL A 172 -24.28 -35.09 -60.07
CA VAL A 172 -25.56 -34.61 -60.59
C VAL A 172 -25.42 -34.18 -62.04
N HIS A 173 -24.34 -33.48 -62.40
CA HIS A 173 -24.11 -33.07 -63.78
C HIS A 173 -23.89 -34.27 -64.71
N GLU A 174 -23.10 -35.25 -64.29
CA GLU A 174 -22.89 -36.52 -65.02
C GLU A 174 -24.21 -37.26 -65.22
N LEU A 175 -25.05 -37.34 -64.18
CA LEU A 175 -26.37 -37.97 -64.27
C LEU A 175 -27.32 -37.22 -65.23
N ASP A 176 -27.25 -35.89 -65.27
CA ASP A 176 -28.01 -35.07 -66.22
C ASP A 176 -27.54 -35.27 -67.67
N GLU A 177 -26.22 -35.38 -67.90
CA GLU A 177 -25.66 -35.69 -69.22
C GLU A 177 -26.02 -37.09 -69.69
N ASP A 178 -25.87 -38.10 -68.83
CA ASP A 178 -26.27 -39.48 -69.10
C ASP A 178 -27.79 -39.57 -69.32
N GLY A 179 -28.58 -38.88 -68.50
CA GLY A 179 -30.03 -38.75 -68.69
C GLY A 179 -30.37 -38.15 -70.06
N ALA A 180 -29.69 -37.08 -70.47
CA ALA A 180 -29.85 -36.48 -71.79
C ALA A 180 -29.45 -37.44 -72.92
N GLN A 181 -28.39 -38.26 -72.74
CA GLN A 181 -28.03 -39.31 -73.69
C GLN A 181 -29.09 -40.40 -73.79
N VAL A 182 -29.63 -40.87 -72.66
CA VAL A 182 -30.75 -41.83 -72.62
C VAL A 182 -31.99 -41.26 -73.31
N HIS A 183 -32.27 -39.97 -73.16
CA HIS A 183 -33.37 -39.32 -73.88
C HIS A 183 -33.11 -39.14 -75.39
N ARG A 184 -31.86 -39.07 -75.85
CA ARG A 184 -31.48 -38.99 -77.27
C ARG A 184 -31.36 -40.35 -77.96
N LEU A 185 -31.14 -41.42 -77.20
CA LEU A 185 -31.04 -42.79 -77.71
C LEU A 185 -32.24 -43.21 -78.57
N PRO A 186 -33.51 -42.93 -78.21
CA PRO A 186 -34.67 -43.21 -79.05
C PRO A 186 -34.61 -42.47 -80.40
N ALA A 187 -34.17 -41.20 -80.41
CA ALA A 187 -34.07 -40.41 -81.63
C ALA A 187 -32.92 -40.91 -82.52
N LEU A 188 -31.78 -41.27 -81.94
CA LEU A 188 -30.66 -41.88 -82.69
C LEU A 188 -31.03 -43.26 -83.25
N ALA A 189 -31.74 -44.08 -82.48
CA ALA A 189 -32.24 -45.37 -82.94
C ALA A 189 -33.28 -45.21 -84.06
N GLN A 190 -34.08 -44.14 -84.03
CA GLN A 190 -34.99 -43.76 -85.12
C GLN A 190 -34.21 -43.31 -86.36
N ASP A 191 -33.23 -42.41 -86.22
CA ASP A 191 -32.37 -41.96 -87.32
C ASP A 191 -31.62 -43.13 -87.98
N GLU A 192 -31.14 -44.11 -87.19
CA GLU A 192 -30.49 -45.31 -87.72
C GLU A 192 -31.47 -46.22 -88.47
N LEU A 193 -32.71 -46.34 -87.98
CA LEU A 193 -33.78 -47.07 -88.68
C LEU A 193 -34.14 -46.39 -90.01
N ASP A 194 -34.23 -45.06 -90.01
CA ASP A 194 -34.55 -44.26 -91.18
C ASP A 194 -33.42 -44.33 -92.22
N ALA A 195 -32.16 -44.26 -91.79
CA ALA A 195 -31.00 -44.41 -92.67
C ALA A 195 -30.89 -45.82 -93.29
N LEU A 196 -31.27 -46.86 -92.54
CA LEU A 196 -31.36 -48.22 -93.06
C LEU A 196 -32.52 -48.36 -94.06
N THR A 197 -33.65 -47.71 -93.79
CA THR A 197 -34.80 -47.67 -94.70
C THR A 197 -34.47 -46.95 -96.00
N GLU A 198 -33.81 -45.79 -95.94
CA GLU A 198 -33.34 -45.06 -97.13
C GLU A 198 -32.33 -45.89 -97.94
N ARG A 199 -31.45 -46.65 -97.25
CA ARG A 199 -30.50 -47.54 -97.92
C ARG A 199 -31.19 -48.72 -98.58
N GLU A 200 -32.19 -49.32 -97.94
CA GLU A 200 -33.03 -50.35 -98.53
C GLU A 200 -33.80 -49.81 -99.75
N ASP A 201 -34.39 -48.62 -99.65
CA ASP A 201 -35.09 -47.96 -100.76
C ASP A 201 -34.16 -47.64 -101.94
N SER A 202 -32.91 -47.23 -101.69
CA SER A 202 -31.90 -47.04 -102.74
C SER A 202 -31.53 -48.35 -103.47
N LEU A 203 -31.42 -49.47 -102.72
CA LEU A 203 -31.13 -50.78 -103.29
C LEU A 203 -32.33 -51.31 -104.09
N VAL A 204 -33.55 -51.01 -103.65
CA VAL A 204 -34.79 -51.32 -104.40
C VAL A 204 -34.91 -50.47 -105.67
N LEU A 205 -34.51 -49.20 -105.64
CA LEU A 205 -34.43 -48.35 -106.84
C LEU A 205 -33.46 -48.92 -107.88
N ASP A 206 -32.30 -49.42 -107.44
CA ASP A 206 -31.29 -50.03 -108.33
C ASP A 206 -31.77 -51.35 -108.97
N LEU A 207 -32.64 -52.11 -108.29
CA LEU A 207 -33.29 -53.28 -108.92
C LEU A 207 -34.34 -52.88 -109.95
N ARG A 208 -35.11 -51.81 -109.72
CA ARG A 208 -36.11 -51.31 -110.68
C ARG A 208 -35.48 -50.69 -111.92
N THR A 209 -34.34 -50.01 -111.80
CA THR A 209 -33.61 -49.48 -112.97
C THR A 209 -33.08 -50.60 -113.86
N LEU A 210 -32.63 -51.72 -113.28
CA LEU A 210 -32.26 -52.92 -114.02
C LEU A 210 -33.45 -53.60 -114.73
N GLU A 211 -34.64 -53.58 -114.14
CA GLU A 211 -35.86 -54.12 -114.76
C GLU A 211 -36.33 -53.29 -115.97
N THR A 212 -36.05 -51.98 -115.96
CA THR A 212 -36.44 -51.06 -117.04
C THR A 212 -35.54 -51.18 -118.30
N ILE A 213 -34.33 -51.73 -118.17
CA ILE A 213 -33.37 -51.90 -119.28
C ILE A 213 -33.63 -53.21 -120.08
N ARG A 214 -34.49 -54.11 -119.60
CA ARG A 214 -34.80 -55.41 -120.26
C ARG A 214 -35.81 -55.33 -121.42
N GLY A 215 -36.25 -54.12 -121.81
CA GLY A 215 -37.37 -53.93 -122.75
C GLY A 215 -37.05 -53.70 -124.23
N VAL A 216 -35.78 -53.60 -124.66
CA VAL A 216 -35.45 -53.25 -126.06
C VAL A 216 -34.28 -54.09 -126.59
N LEU A 217 -34.59 -55.14 -127.35
CA LEU A 217 -33.65 -55.85 -128.24
C LEU A 217 -34.15 -55.77 -129.69
N PRO A 218 -33.35 -55.27 -130.65
CA PRO A 218 -33.73 -55.21 -132.06
C PRO A 218 -33.56 -56.57 -132.79
N ASN A 219 -34.57 -56.91 -133.59
CA ASN A 219 -34.73 -58.14 -134.37
C ASN A 219 -34.07 -57.99 -135.78
N TYR A 220 -33.15 -58.89 -136.17
CA TYR A 220 -32.38 -58.84 -137.42
C TYR A 220 -32.70 -59.98 -138.41
N GLU A 221 -33.97 -60.38 -138.54
CA GLU A 221 -34.40 -61.38 -139.56
C GLU A 221 -34.71 -60.78 -140.96
N ALA A 222 -34.44 -59.48 -141.21
CA ALA A 222 -34.94 -58.80 -142.40
C ALA A 222 -34.03 -58.79 -143.66
N ASP A 223 -32.73 -59.10 -143.58
CA ASP A 223 -31.78 -58.87 -144.71
C ASP A 223 -31.33 -60.15 -145.46
N ARG A 224 -32.19 -61.17 -145.54
CA ARG A 224 -31.88 -62.42 -146.27
C ARG A 224 -32.53 -62.57 -147.64
N ARG A 225 -32.92 -61.47 -148.30
CA ARG A 225 -33.42 -61.48 -149.68
C ARG A 225 -32.99 -60.22 -150.41
N LEU A 226 -31.93 -60.32 -151.22
CA LEU A 226 -31.79 -59.80 -152.61
C LEU A 226 -30.30 -59.79 -153.01
N ALA A 227 -30.00 -60.57 -154.07
CA ALA A 227 -28.84 -60.51 -154.97
C ALA A 227 -27.42 -60.74 -154.40
#